data_AF-G0TSI3-F1
#
_entry.id   AF-G0TSI3-F1
#
_cell.length_a   1.000
_cell.length_b   1.000
_cell.length_c   1.000
_cell.angle_alpha   90.00
_cell.angle_beta   90.00
_cell.angle_gamma   90.00
#
_symmetry.space_group_name_H-M   'P 1'
#
loop_
_entity.id
_entity.type
_entity.pdbx_description
1 polymer ?
#
loop_
_entity_poly.entity_id
_entity_poly.type
_entity_poly.pdbx_seq_one_letter_code
_entity_poly.pdbx_strand_id
1 'polypeptide(L)'
;MYARYRSRSKFYMRTCRPLRAYNVQPNEMRRLKVKSGLLYGVYSDEKVDLRDRERLELLESLRHPRERDFYQDHTYHNQWVWRDLERHQKQQLTSRYRFFAPDYEIKPWLWYPGDTVEVVSGEGVGQRGTIVSVIKYKNEIIVQNINVQDVVIPASESRPEQVVQREHPISVNRVCHVDPSTNALCHLELVKVRNKETGKMEEKRMSLESGVLLPIPPIQTDLEVGDPLKDTPIQDADEPTYDRESEMAVLVQRRLHAMENYFVQCLKNAYDYHEPLRLRNAEDMRQFQSDVVNEASIALGEKLLDMAASTGRSALPSEWWDSIEAHIEDIRDEEEEERLRQESAEAEANKEEEDEEEREEVVDVENTSDTVSDPGGGS
;
A
#
# COMPACT_ATOMS: atom_id res chain seq x y z
N MET A 1 9.71 58.11 53.38
CA MET A 1 8.32 57.61 53.36
C MET A 1 8.25 56.43 52.41
N TYR A 2 7.52 55.36 52.75
CA TYR A 2 7.35 54.18 51.88
C TYR A 2 6.05 54.25 51.07
N ALA A 3 6.06 53.66 49.87
CA ALA A 3 4.85 53.51 49.05
C ALA A 3 3.85 52.58 49.75
N ARG A 4 2.55 52.87 49.61
CA ARG A 4 1.49 52.00 50.13
C ARG A 4 1.39 50.75 49.26
N TYR A 5 1.86 49.62 49.77
CA TYR A 5 1.68 48.31 49.16
C TYR A 5 0.56 47.53 49.86
N ARG A 6 -0.32 46.89 49.08
CA ARG A 6 -1.39 46.03 49.59
C ARG A 6 -1.42 44.72 48.80
N SER A 7 -1.30 43.60 49.50
CA SER A 7 -1.47 42.28 48.88
C SER A 7 -2.91 42.14 48.33
N ARG A 8 -3.01 41.65 47.10
CA ARG A 8 -4.31 41.43 46.44
C ARG A 8 -4.77 40.01 46.70
N SER A 9 -5.96 39.83 47.26
CA SER A 9 -6.55 38.51 47.50
C SER A 9 -6.67 37.66 46.22
N LYS A 10 -6.87 38.29 45.06
CA LYS A 10 -6.90 37.62 43.75
C LYS A 10 -5.60 36.91 43.37
N PHE A 11 -4.45 37.31 43.93
CA PHE A 11 -3.19 36.60 43.72
C PHE A 11 -3.03 35.43 44.69
N TYR A 12 -3.65 35.52 45.87
CA TYR A 12 -3.67 34.43 46.85
C TYR A 12 -4.63 33.31 46.43
N MET A 13 -5.86 33.66 46.02
CA MET A 13 -6.88 32.71 45.60
C MET A 13 -7.66 33.22 44.39
N ARG A 14 -7.60 32.47 43.29
CA ARG A 14 -8.38 32.72 42.07
C ARG A 14 -8.90 31.39 41.54
N THR A 15 -10.18 31.12 41.76
CA THR A 15 -10.84 29.92 41.25
C THR A 15 -11.08 30.02 39.74
N CYS A 16 -11.20 28.86 39.09
CA CYS A 16 -11.58 28.78 37.68
C CYS A 16 -12.99 29.34 37.46
N ARG A 17 -13.25 29.86 36.26
CA ARG A 17 -14.60 30.26 35.87
C ARG A 17 -15.49 29.01 35.77
N PRO A 18 -16.79 29.11 36.08
CA PRO A 18 -17.71 28.00 35.91
C PRO A 18 -17.76 27.57 34.45
N LEU A 19 -17.65 26.26 34.22
CA LEU A 19 -17.76 25.67 32.89
C LEU A 19 -19.21 25.73 32.39
N ARG A 20 -19.37 25.62 31.09
CA ARG A 20 -20.69 25.55 30.45
C ARG A 20 -21.07 24.10 30.24
N ALA A 21 -22.18 23.67 30.83
CA ALA A 21 -22.76 22.38 30.52
C ALA A 21 -23.20 22.38 29.04
N TYR A 22 -22.73 21.39 28.27
CA TYR A 22 -23.04 21.25 26.83
C TYR A 22 -22.75 22.50 25.98
N ASN A 23 -21.77 23.32 26.38
CA ASN A 23 -21.46 24.62 25.75
C ASN A 23 -22.62 25.65 25.78
N VAL A 24 -23.66 25.44 26.60
CA VAL A 24 -24.81 26.34 26.71
C VAL A 24 -24.57 27.40 27.79
N GLN A 25 -24.86 28.66 27.46
CA GLN A 25 -24.93 29.72 28.45
C GLN A 25 -26.37 29.89 28.97
N PRO A 26 -26.64 29.77 30.29
CA PRO A 26 -28.00 29.78 30.83
C PRO A 26 -28.83 31.02 30.51
N ASN A 27 -28.20 32.18 30.36
CA ASN A 27 -28.86 33.48 30.17
C ASN A 27 -28.65 34.07 28.76
N GLU A 28 -28.25 33.26 27.78
CA GLU A 28 -27.94 33.78 26.43
C GLU A 28 -29.15 34.44 25.76
N MET A 29 -30.32 33.82 25.87
CA MET A 29 -31.57 34.34 25.32
C MET A 29 -32.19 35.49 26.14
N ARG A 30 -31.70 35.70 27.37
CA ARG A 30 -32.21 36.75 28.28
C ARG A 30 -31.37 38.03 28.21
N ARG A 31 -30.07 37.91 27.95
CA ARG A 31 -29.13 39.03 27.98
C ARG A 31 -29.08 39.78 26.64
N LEU A 32 -28.71 41.05 26.70
CA LEU A 32 -28.40 41.84 25.51
C LEU A 32 -27.11 41.34 24.85
N LYS A 33 -27.07 41.30 23.51
CA LYS A 33 -25.89 40.95 22.73
C LYS A 33 -24.94 42.16 22.61
N VAL A 34 -24.20 42.44 23.67
CA VAL A 34 -23.17 43.50 23.74
C VAL A 34 -21.78 42.86 23.89
N LYS A 35 -20.73 43.50 23.34
CA LYS A 35 -19.35 43.05 23.50
C LYS A 35 -19.01 42.89 24.98
N SER A 36 -18.48 41.72 25.35
CA SER A 36 -18.10 41.42 26.73
C SER A 36 -17.06 42.41 27.23
N GLY A 37 -17.26 42.97 28.43
CA GLY A 37 -16.35 43.94 29.04
C GLY A 37 -16.94 45.35 29.10
N LEU A 38 -17.68 45.79 28.07
CA LEU A 38 -18.23 47.14 28.02
C LEU A 38 -19.16 47.44 29.22
N LEU A 39 -20.15 46.59 29.46
CA LEU A 39 -21.06 46.72 30.60
C LEU A 39 -20.37 46.51 31.97
N TYR A 40 -19.18 45.90 31.98
CA TYR A 40 -18.39 45.66 33.19
C TYR A 40 -17.34 46.77 33.43
N GLY A 41 -17.26 47.77 32.55
CA GLY A 41 -16.29 48.87 32.63
C GLY A 41 -14.86 48.51 32.20
N VAL A 42 -14.67 47.41 31.47
CA VAL A 42 -13.37 47.04 30.88
C VAL A 42 -13.34 47.53 29.45
N TYR A 43 -12.50 48.52 29.21
CA TYR A 43 -12.29 49.16 27.92
C TYR A 43 -10.80 49.48 27.73
N SER A 44 -10.34 49.46 26.49
CA SER A 44 -8.96 49.76 26.12
C SER A 44 -8.97 50.39 24.73
N ASP A 45 -8.35 51.57 24.58
CA ASP A 45 -8.20 52.23 23.28
C ASP A 45 -7.25 51.43 22.37
N GLU A 46 -6.13 51.00 22.93
CA GLU A 46 -5.16 50.15 22.27
C GLU A 46 -4.93 48.88 23.10
N LYS A 47 -4.82 47.75 22.41
CA LYS A 47 -4.47 46.46 23.04
C LYS A 47 -3.17 45.96 22.44
N VAL A 48 -2.10 46.00 23.23
CA VAL A 48 -0.80 45.45 22.88
C VAL A 48 -0.66 44.04 23.46
N ASP A 49 -0.50 43.03 22.60
CA ASP A 49 -0.26 41.63 23.00
C ASP A 49 1.22 41.28 22.75
N LEU A 50 1.98 40.99 23.82
CA LEU A 50 3.41 40.68 23.71
C LEU A 50 3.69 39.30 23.09
N ARG A 51 2.65 38.51 22.81
CA ARG A 51 2.76 37.20 22.15
C ARG A 51 2.81 37.29 20.63
N ASP A 52 2.49 38.46 20.07
CA ASP A 52 2.49 38.67 18.63
C ASP A 52 3.93 38.76 18.10
N ARG A 53 4.13 38.28 16.87
CA ARG A 53 5.46 38.24 16.24
C ARG A 53 6.13 39.61 16.17
N GLU A 54 5.37 40.67 15.90
CA GLU A 54 5.85 42.05 15.79
C GLU A 54 6.44 42.59 17.10
N ARG A 55 6.08 41.99 18.24
CA ARG A 55 6.48 42.43 19.57
C ARG A 55 7.49 41.51 20.24
N LEU A 56 8.01 40.52 19.52
CA LEU A 56 8.99 39.57 20.06
C LEU A 56 10.24 40.29 20.59
N GLU A 57 10.79 41.25 19.84
CA GLU A 57 11.96 42.02 20.28
C GLU A 57 11.67 42.78 21.60
N LEU A 58 10.52 43.44 21.68
CA LEU A 58 10.11 44.15 22.87
C LEU A 58 9.98 43.17 24.06
N LEU A 59 9.37 42.01 23.85
CA LEU A 59 9.26 40.98 24.88
C LEU A 59 10.63 40.51 25.35
N GLU A 60 11.53 40.16 24.43
CA GLU A 60 12.88 39.70 24.77
C GLU A 60 13.71 40.78 25.48
N SER A 61 13.55 42.06 25.10
CA SER A 61 14.21 43.18 25.80
C SER A 61 13.73 43.37 27.25
N LEU A 62 12.47 42.97 27.55
CA LEU A 62 11.90 43.03 28.89
C LEU A 62 12.33 41.86 29.77
N ARG A 63 12.78 40.75 29.18
CA ARG A 63 13.24 39.56 29.92
C ARG A 63 14.61 39.81 30.55
N HIS A 64 14.82 39.22 31.72
CA HIS A 64 16.07 39.40 32.43
C HIS A 64 17.18 38.54 31.78
N PRO A 65 18.39 39.08 31.49
CA PRO A 65 19.46 38.32 30.81
C PRO A 65 19.97 37.06 31.52
N ARG A 66 19.58 36.84 32.78
CA ARG A 66 19.92 35.61 33.54
C ARG A 66 18.98 34.44 33.26
N GLU A 67 17.79 34.72 32.76
CA GLU A 67 16.83 33.68 32.36
C GLU A 67 17.23 33.19 30.97
N ARG A 68 17.81 31.98 30.91
CA ARG A 68 18.30 31.39 29.66
C ARG A 68 17.30 30.40 29.12
N ASP A 69 17.03 30.48 27.82
CA ASP A 69 16.18 29.54 27.10
C ASP A 69 17.03 28.51 26.37
N PHE A 70 16.75 27.23 26.60
CA PHE A 70 17.37 26.12 25.87
C PHE A 70 16.52 25.73 24.65
N TYR A 71 17.08 24.94 23.72
CA TYR A 71 16.39 24.46 22.51
C TYR A 71 15.99 25.56 21.52
N GLN A 72 16.87 26.54 21.30
CA GLN A 72 16.63 27.64 20.36
C GLN A 72 16.71 27.17 18.90
N ASP A 73 17.75 26.40 18.56
CA ASP A 73 18.00 25.96 17.17
C ASP A 73 17.64 24.48 16.92
N HIS A 74 17.47 23.69 17.98
CA HIS A 74 17.13 22.27 17.90
C HIS A 74 16.09 21.90 18.96
N THR A 75 15.36 20.81 18.74
CA THR A 75 14.40 20.27 19.71
C THR A 75 14.86 18.91 20.20
N TYR A 76 14.61 18.62 21.48
CA TYR A 76 14.94 17.33 22.07
C TYR A 76 14.26 16.16 21.36
N HIS A 77 12.96 16.29 21.06
CA HIS A 77 12.20 15.28 20.33
C HIS A 77 12.29 15.48 18.82
N ASN A 78 12.30 14.38 18.07
CA ASN A 78 12.23 14.41 16.61
C ASN A 78 10.89 14.99 16.13
N GLN A 79 10.97 16.10 15.41
CA GLN A 79 9.84 16.84 14.84
C GLN A 79 9.30 16.23 13.54
N TRP A 80 10.06 15.34 12.88
CA TRP A 80 9.71 14.70 11.61
C TRP A 80 8.84 13.46 11.75
N VAL A 81 8.38 13.15 12.96
CA VAL A 81 7.39 12.10 13.20
C VAL A 81 6.00 12.68 13.04
N TRP A 82 5.21 12.11 12.14
CA TRP A 82 3.81 12.52 11.92
C TRP A 82 3.00 12.36 13.21
N ARG A 83 2.33 13.43 13.62
CA ARG A 83 1.52 13.49 14.85
C ARG A 83 0.23 14.25 14.62
N ASP A 84 -0.74 13.94 15.46
CA ASP A 84 -2.02 14.61 15.49
C ASP A 84 -1.95 16.04 16.05
N LEU A 85 -2.79 16.91 15.48
CA LEU A 85 -3.03 18.27 15.98
C LEU A 85 -3.87 18.27 17.27
N GLU A 86 -3.87 19.41 17.96
CA GLU A 86 -4.73 19.59 19.12
C GLU A 86 -6.22 19.55 18.77
N ARG A 87 -7.07 19.16 19.73
CA ARG A 87 -8.51 19.01 19.52
C ARG A 87 -9.18 20.27 18.96
N HIS A 88 -8.79 21.44 19.45
CA HIS A 88 -9.38 22.72 19.01
C HIS A 88 -8.93 23.08 17.59
N GLN A 89 -7.69 22.75 17.20
CA GLN A 89 -7.18 22.94 15.84
C GLN A 89 -7.92 22.02 14.85
N LYS A 90 -8.09 20.74 15.21
CA LYS A 90 -8.91 19.79 14.42
C LYS A 90 -10.34 20.33 14.22
N GLN A 91 -10.98 20.83 15.28
CA GLN A 91 -12.32 21.43 15.19
C GLN A 91 -12.37 22.67 14.28
N GLN A 92 -11.34 23.52 14.32
CA GLN A 92 -11.24 24.68 13.42
C GLN A 92 -11.08 24.25 11.96
N LEU A 93 -10.26 23.24 11.68
CA LEU A 93 -10.10 22.67 10.34
C LEU A 93 -11.41 22.07 9.83
N THR A 94 -12.10 21.26 10.64
CA THR A 94 -13.40 20.68 10.29
C THR A 94 -14.46 21.74 10.02
N SER A 95 -14.50 22.80 10.82
CA SER A 95 -15.45 23.91 10.65
C SER A 95 -15.17 24.71 9.37
N ARG A 96 -13.88 25.00 9.08
CA ARG A 96 -13.46 25.76 7.91
C ARG A 96 -13.61 24.99 6.60
N TYR A 97 -13.31 23.70 6.61
CA TYR A 97 -13.27 22.83 5.43
C TYR A 97 -14.34 21.75 5.48
N ARG A 98 -15.58 22.13 5.79
CA ARG A 98 -16.71 21.19 5.86
C ARG A 98 -16.95 20.43 4.55
N PHE A 99 -16.65 21.06 3.42
CA PHE A 99 -16.82 20.50 2.08
C PHE A 99 -15.86 19.36 1.73
N PHE A 100 -14.88 19.04 2.60
CA PHE A 100 -14.03 17.85 2.44
C PHE A 100 -14.75 16.53 2.82
N ALA A 101 -15.94 16.62 3.43
CA ALA A 101 -16.74 15.43 3.70
C ALA A 101 -17.13 14.72 2.39
N PRO A 102 -17.17 13.37 2.37
CA PRO A 102 -17.61 12.64 1.19
C PRO A 102 -19.06 13.01 0.83
N ASP A 103 -19.37 13.06 -0.46
CA ASP A 103 -20.70 13.40 -1.00
C ASP A 103 -21.30 14.69 -0.42
N TYR A 104 -20.46 15.69 -0.13
CA TYR A 104 -20.93 17.01 0.32
C TYR A 104 -21.68 17.78 -0.79
N GLU A 105 -21.32 17.57 -2.04
CA GLU A 105 -21.92 18.24 -3.20
C GLU A 105 -23.40 17.85 -3.38
N ILE A 106 -24.27 18.84 -3.61
CA ILE A 106 -25.69 18.61 -3.85
C ILE A 106 -25.90 17.93 -5.21
N LYS A 107 -26.57 16.77 -5.19
CA LYS A 107 -26.99 16.01 -6.38
C LYS A 107 -28.52 15.83 -6.35
N PRO A 108 -29.27 16.13 -7.43
CA PRO A 108 -28.83 16.75 -8.69
C PRO A 108 -28.49 18.24 -8.51
N TRP A 109 -27.59 18.75 -9.35
CA TRP A 109 -27.19 20.15 -9.33
C TRP A 109 -28.09 21.00 -10.24
N LEU A 110 -28.75 22.02 -9.69
CA LEU A 110 -29.76 22.81 -10.41
C LEU A 110 -29.34 24.24 -10.72
N TRP A 111 -28.29 24.77 -10.09
CA TRP A 111 -27.94 26.20 -10.15
C TRP A 111 -26.84 26.46 -11.17
N TYR A 112 -27.13 27.19 -12.24
CA TYR A 112 -26.17 27.49 -13.30
C TYR A 112 -26.00 29.00 -13.49
N PRO A 113 -24.83 29.46 -13.98
CA PRO A 113 -24.63 30.87 -14.26
C PRO A 113 -25.65 31.37 -15.29
N GLY A 114 -26.19 32.56 -15.08
CA GLY A 114 -27.23 33.18 -15.90
C GLY A 114 -28.67 32.96 -15.42
N ASP A 115 -28.91 32.04 -14.48
CA ASP A 115 -30.26 31.90 -13.90
C ASP A 115 -30.62 33.09 -13.00
N THR A 116 -31.91 33.43 -12.95
CA THR A 116 -32.43 34.40 -11.99
C THR A 116 -32.88 33.68 -10.71
N VAL A 117 -32.39 34.15 -9.57
CA VAL A 117 -32.70 33.59 -8.26
C VAL A 117 -33.11 34.68 -7.27
N GLU A 118 -33.89 34.28 -6.27
CA GLU A 118 -34.33 35.13 -5.17
C GLU A 118 -33.83 34.57 -3.83
N VAL A 119 -33.40 35.44 -2.92
CA VAL A 119 -32.95 35.06 -1.58
C VAL A 119 -34.15 34.86 -0.67
N VAL A 120 -34.31 33.65 -0.14
CA VAL A 120 -35.44 33.25 0.72
C VAL A 120 -35.10 33.41 2.21
N SER A 121 -33.83 33.24 2.60
CA SER A 121 -33.42 33.34 4.01
C SER A 121 -32.06 34.00 4.20
N GLY A 122 -31.89 34.69 5.34
CA GLY A 122 -30.63 35.33 5.72
C GLY A 122 -30.66 36.85 5.55
N GLU A 123 -29.54 37.42 5.13
CA GLU A 123 -29.42 38.84 4.82
C GLU A 123 -29.83 39.08 3.36
N GLY A 124 -30.61 40.14 3.10
CA GLY A 124 -31.09 40.45 1.76
C GLY A 124 -32.29 39.61 1.28
N VAL A 125 -33.13 39.09 2.19
CA VAL A 125 -34.35 38.33 1.84
C VAL A 125 -35.27 39.15 0.93
N GLY A 126 -35.79 38.49 -0.12
CA GLY A 126 -36.65 39.09 -1.14
C GLY A 126 -35.92 39.80 -2.27
N GLN A 127 -34.58 39.91 -2.18
CA GLN A 127 -33.77 40.45 -3.27
C GLN A 127 -33.58 39.40 -4.35
N ARG A 128 -33.70 39.84 -5.61
CA ARG A 128 -33.51 39.02 -6.80
C ARG A 128 -32.21 39.42 -7.48
N GLY A 129 -31.54 38.44 -8.07
CA GLY A 129 -30.34 38.67 -8.85
C GLY A 129 -30.04 37.50 -9.78
N THR A 130 -29.13 37.73 -10.72
CA THR A 130 -28.66 36.70 -11.65
C THR A 130 -27.43 36.01 -11.06
N ILE A 131 -27.30 34.70 -11.28
CA ILE A 131 -26.11 33.95 -10.87
C ILE A 131 -24.96 34.35 -11.79
N VAL A 132 -23.93 34.97 -11.21
CA VAL A 132 -22.70 35.36 -11.92
C VAL A 132 -21.77 34.16 -12.06
N SER A 133 -21.54 33.45 -10.96
CA SER A 133 -20.68 32.27 -10.94
C SER A 133 -21.10 31.28 -9.88
N VAL A 134 -20.61 30.05 -10.01
CA VAL A 134 -21.03 28.91 -9.20
C VAL A 134 -19.80 28.20 -8.64
N ILE A 135 -19.80 27.97 -7.32
CA ILE A 135 -18.77 27.22 -6.61
C ILE A 135 -19.39 25.88 -6.19
N LYS A 136 -19.43 24.94 -7.14
CA LYS A 136 -20.14 23.67 -7.02
C LYS A 136 -19.69 22.84 -5.80
N TYR A 137 -18.39 22.68 -5.61
CA TYR A 137 -17.83 21.85 -4.54
C TYR A 137 -18.11 22.36 -3.11
N LYS A 138 -18.44 23.66 -2.95
CA LYS A 138 -18.85 24.24 -1.64
C LYS A 138 -20.36 24.36 -1.48
N ASN A 139 -21.13 24.07 -2.52
CA ASN A 139 -22.56 24.40 -2.59
C ASN A 139 -22.83 25.90 -2.36
N GLU A 140 -22.04 26.74 -3.03
CA GLU A 140 -22.17 28.20 -2.97
C GLU A 140 -22.33 28.78 -4.38
N ILE A 141 -23.03 29.90 -4.47
CA ILE A 141 -23.23 30.65 -5.72
C ILE A 141 -22.90 32.12 -5.47
N ILE A 142 -22.51 32.85 -6.50
CA ILE A 142 -22.29 34.30 -6.44
C ILE A 142 -23.40 34.94 -7.28
N VAL A 143 -24.18 35.82 -6.65
CA VAL A 143 -25.36 36.43 -7.25
C VAL A 143 -25.13 37.94 -7.36
N GLN A 144 -25.43 38.51 -8.53
CA GLN A 144 -25.17 39.91 -8.84
C GLN A 144 -25.82 40.85 -7.82
N ASN A 145 -25.06 41.84 -7.32
CA ASN A 145 -25.49 42.84 -6.32
C ASN A 145 -26.04 42.28 -5.00
N ILE A 146 -25.84 41.00 -4.69
CA ILE A 146 -26.26 40.37 -3.43
C ILE A 146 -25.01 39.99 -2.63
N ASN A 147 -25.06 40.22 -1.31
CA ASN A 147 -23.93 39.93 -0.41
C ASN A 147 -22.62 40.60 -0.87
N VAL A 148 -22.70 41.89 -1.25
CA VAL A 148 -21.53 42.69 -1.62
C VAL A 148 -20.73 43.01 -0.36
N GLN A 149 -19.43 42.70 -0.39
CA GLN A 149 -18.52 43.03 0.71
C GLN A 149 -17.25 43.66 0.16
N ASP A 150 -16.57 44.40 1.03
CA ASP A 150 -15.29 45.03 0.75
C ASP A 150 -14.17 43.96 0.78
N VAL A 151 -13.52 43.76 -0.36
CA VAL A 151 -12.32 42.95 -0.51
C VAL A 151 -11.10 43.86 -0.38
N VAL A 152 -10.39 43.74 0.74
CA VAL A 152 -9.13 44.46 0.96
C VAL A 152 -8.00 43.71 0.27
N ILE A 153 -7.29 44.40 -0.61
CA ILE A 153 -6.09 43.88 -1.27
C ILE A 153 -4.87 44.53 -0.61
N PRO A 154 -4.00 43.76 0.07
CA PRO A 154 -2.82 44.30 0.74
C PRO A 154 -1.91 45.09 -0.20
N ALA A 155 -1.25 46.10 0.35
CA ALA A 155 -0.26 46.89 -0.38
C ALA A 155 0.94 46.03 -0.81
N SER A 156 1.47 46.32 -2.01
CA SER A 156 2.75 45.83 -2.50
C SER A 156 3.69 47.01 -2.74
N GLU A 157 4.98 46.77 -2.96
CA GLU A 157 5.96 47.84 -3.23
C GLU A 157 5.52 48.77 -4.37
N SER A 158 4.89 48.19 -5.40
CA SER A 158 4.39 48.91 -6.57
C SER A 158 2.96 49.44 -6.47
N ARG A 159 2.17 49.02 -5.46
CA ARG A 159 0.73 49.32 -5.41
C ARG A 159 0.27 49.58 -3.97
N PRO A 160 -0.42 50.71 -3.70
CA PRO A 160 -0.98 50.97 -2.38
C PRO A 160 -2.11 49.97 -2.03
N GLU A 161 -2.48 49.93 -0.76
CA GLU A 161 -3.66 49.16 -0.31
C GLU A 161 -4.91 49.66 -1.05
N GLN A 162 -5.71 48.70 -1.52
CA GLN A 162 -6.92 49.01 -2.29
C GLN A 162 -8.10 48.22 -1.73
N VAL A 163 -9.22 48.92 -1.59
CA VAL A 163 -10.50 48.31 -1.19
C VAL A 163 -11.41 48.26 -2.42
N VAL A 164 -11.85 47.06 -2.78
CA VAL A 164 -12.71 46.81 -3.94
C VAL A 164 -13.95 46.06 -3.49
N GLN A 165 -15.12 46.44 -3.99
CA GLN A 165 -16.37 45.74 -3.69
C GLN A 165 -16.58 44.57 -4.66
N ARG A 166 -16.89 43.39 -4.10
CA ARG A 166 -17.29 42.22 -4.88
C ARG A 166 -18.39 41.44 -4.16
N GLU A 167 -19.26 40.82 -4.94
CA GLU A 167 -20.26 39.88 -4.45
C GLU A 167 -19.57 38.65 -3.85
N HIS A 168 -19.96 38.29 -2.64
CA HIS A 168 -19.45 37.13 -1.94
C HIS A 168 -20.38 35.92 -2.09
N PRO A 169 -19.84 34.70 -1.99
CA PRO A 169 -20.63 33.49 -2.14
C PRO A 169 -21.79 33.43 -1.12
N ILE A 170 -22.97 33.07 -1.61
CA ILE A 170 -24.14 32.73 -0.82
C ILE A 170 -24.39 31.23 -0.88
N SER A 171 -24.85 30.67 0.23
CA SER A 171 -25.21 29.25 0.27
C SER A 171 -26.42 28.98 -0.63
N VAL A 172 -26.31 27.91 -1.42
CA VAL A 172 -27.35 27.41 -2.31
C VAL A 172 -28.71 27.23 -1.62
N ASN A 173 -28.72 26.75 -0.37
CA ASN A 173 -29.96 26.48 0.37
C ASN A 173 -30.75 27.75 0.72
N ARG A 174 -30.14 28.94 0.58
CA ARG A 174 -30.79 30.21 0.90
C ARG A 174 -31.49 30.85 -0.29
N VAL A 175 -31.33 30.28 -1.49
CA VAL A 175 -31.86 30.82 -2.73
C VAL A 175 -32.83 29.86 -3.40
N CYS A 176 -33.79 30.41 -4.13
CA CYS A 176 -34.69 29.67 -5.00
C CYS A 176 -34.71 30.27 -6.39
N HIS A 177 -34.98 29.43 -7.39
CA HIS A 177 -35.10 29.89 -8.78
C HIS A 177 -36.36 30.73 -8.96
N VAL A 178 -36.27 31.71 -9.86
CA VAL A 178 -37.41 32.48 -10.33
C VAL A 178 -37.74 32.01 -11.75
N ASP A 179 -38.99 31.64 -11.97
CA ASP A 179 -39.47 31.22 -13.28
C ASP A 179 -39.47 32.41 -14.26
N PRO A 180 -38.83 32.32 -15.44
CA PRO A 180 -38.84 33.42 -16.40
C PRO A 180 -40.23 33.73 -16.96
N SER A 181 -41.16 32.77 -16.95
CA SER A 181 -42.53 32.97 -17.44
C SER A 181 -43.44 33.61 -16.39
N THR A 182 -43.39 33.11 -15.16
CA THR A 182 -44.27 33.51 -14.06
C THR A 182 -43.71 34.67 -13.23
N ASN A 183 -42.39 34.92 -13.30
CA ASN A 183 -41.66 35.86 -12.44
C ASN A 183 -41.87 35.62 -10.92
N ALA A 184 -42.26 34.40 -10.57
CA ALA A 184 -42.45 33.92 -9.21
C ALA A 184 -41.40 32.87 -8.86
N LEU A 185 -41.22 32.62 -7.57
CA LEU A 185 -40.41 31.53 -7.06
C LEU A 185 -40.93 30.21 -7.62
N CYS A 186 -40.03 29.33 -8.06
CA CYS A 186 -40.42 28.03 -8.59
C CYS A 186 -39.50 26.90 -8.11
N HIS A 187 -40.05 25.68 -8.12
CA HIS A 187 -39.29 24.46 -7.89
C HIS A 187 -38.86 23.86 -9.22
N LEU A 188 -37.56 23.60 -9.36
CA LEU A 188 -36.97 22.96 -10.55
C LEU A 188 -36.68 21.49 -10.27
N GLU A 189 -36.95 20.64 -11.26
CA GLU A 189 -36.52 19.24 -11.30
C GLU A 189 -35.69 18.95 -12.55
N LEU A 190 -34.76 18.00 -12.46
CA LEU A 190 -33.94 17.57 -13.58
C LEU A 190 -34.72 16.55 -14.44
N VAL A 191 -34.91 16.85 -15.73
CA VAL A 191 -35.65 16.03 -16.68
C VAL A 191 -34.78 15.71 -17.90
N LYS A 192 -34.85 14.46 -18.37
CA LYS A 192 -34.15 14.01 -19.59
C LYS A 192 -35.06 14.20 -20.79
N VAL A 193 -34.62 15.02 -21.74
CA VAL A 193 -35.36 15.33 -22.97
C VAL A 193 -34.52 14.91 -24.16
N ARG A 194 -35.14 14.21 -25.11
CA ARG A 194 -34.48 13.89 -26.39
C ARG A 194 -34.43 15.16 -27.24
N ASN A 195 -33.23 15.60 -27.60
CA ASN A 195 -33.08 16.71 -28.52
C ASN A 195 -33.52 16.27 -29.93
N LYS A 196 -34.37 17.08 -30.57
CA LYS A 196 -34.95 16.78 -31.88
C LYS A 196 -33.91 16.86 -33.01
N GLU A 197 -32.90 17.73 -32.85
CA GLU A 197 -31.87 17.97 -33.87
C GLU A 197 -30.73 16.97 -33.77
N THR A 198 -30.16 16.80 -32.57
CA THR A 198 -29.00 15.92 -32.36
C THR A 198 -29.39 14.46 -32.11
N GLY A 199 -30.65 14.20 -31.77
CA GLY A 199 -31.16 12.87 -31.40
C GLY A 199 -30.64 12.34 -30.05
N LYS A 200 -29.72 13.06 -29.39
CA LYS A 200 -29.12 12.72 -28.09
C LYS A 200 -30.08 13.06 -26.95
N MET A 201 -29.95 12.32 -25.84
CA MET A 201 -30.67 12.62 -24.60
C MET A 201 -29.91 13.70 -23.85
N GLU A 202 -30.55 14.83 -23.60
CA GLU A 202 -29.98 15.96 -22.86
C GLU A 202 -30.74 16.14 -21.54
N GLU A 203 -30.00 16.49 -20.50
CA GLU A 203 -30.58 16.87 -19.22
C GLU A 203 -30.95 18.35 -19.25
N LYS A 204 -32.20 18.64 -18.91
CA LYS A 204 -32.75 19.99 -18.79
C LYS A 204 -33.41 20.13 -17.42
N ARG A 205 -33.65 21.36 -17.00
CA ARG A 205 -34.33 21.65 -15.73
C ARG A 205 -35.75 22.09 -16.06
N MET A 206 -36.76 21.51 -15.43
CA MET A 206 -38.17 21.84 -15.64
C MET A 206 -38.71 22.55 -14.42
N SER A 207 -39.39 23.68 -14.60
CA SER A 207 -40.22 24.30 -13.57
C SER A 207 -41.49 23.48 -13.37
N LEU A 208 -41.74 23.03 -12.14
CA LEU A 208 -42.93 22.24 -11.82
C LEU A 208 -44.23 23.04 -11.93
N GLU A 209 -44.17 24.36 -11.73
CA GLU A 209 -45.35 25.22 -11.68
C GLU A 209 -45.83 25.60 -13.08
N SER A 210 -44.91 25.98 -13.97
CA SER A 210 -45.24 26.42 -15.34
C SER A 210 -44.98 25.36 -16.41
N GLY A 211 -44.20 24.32 -16.10
CA GLY A 211 -43.70 23.36 -17.07
C GLY A 211 -42.59 23.90 -17.99
N VAL A 212 -42.04 25.10 -17.71
CA VAL A 212 -40.98 25.70 -18.53
C VAL A 212 -39.68 24.90 -18.41
N LEU A 213 -39.09 24.58 -19.56
CA LEU A 213 -37.80 23.90 -19.67
C LEU A 213 -36.65 24.92 -19.77
N LEU A 214 -35.76 24.90 -18.80
CA LEU A 214 -34.52 25.66 -18.76
C LEU A 214 -33.34 24.77 -19.18
N PRO A 215 -32.60 25.13 -20.25
CA PRO A 215 -31.41 24.39 -20.65
C PRO A 215 -30.28 24.57 -19.62
N ILE A 216 -29.33 23.64 -19.62
CA ILE A 216 -28.06 23.80 -18.92
C ILE A 216 -27.14 24.64 -19.83
N PRO A 217 -26.67 25.81 -19.40
CA PRO A 217 -25.76 26.60 -20.22
C PRO A 217 -24.42 25.86 -20.37
N PRO A 218 -23.80 25.88 -21.57
CA PRO A 218 -22.45 25.37 -21.73
C PRO A 218 -21.49 26.21 -20.88
N ILE A 219 -20.52 25.56 -20.26
CA ILE A 219 -19.49 26.25 -19.50
C ILE A 219 -18.62 27.02 -20.50
N GLN A 220 -18.59 28.34 -20.38
CA GLN A 220 -17.65 29.16 -21.12
C GLN A 220 -16.27 28.97 -20.49
N THR A 221 -15.48 28.07 -21.05
CA THR A 221 -14.05 28.01 -20.76
C THR A 221 -13.39 28.99 -21.72
N ASP A 222 -13.06 30.18 -21.24
CA ASP A 222 -12.11 31.04 -21.95
C ASP A 222 -10.85 30.19 -22.15
N LEU A 223 -10.60 29.77 -23.39
CA LEU A 223 -9.53 28.83 -23.70
C LEU A 223 -8.21 29.51 -23.38
N GLU A 224 -7.58 29.14 -22.26
CA GLU A 224 -6.17 29.44 -22.04
C GLU A 224 -5.40 28.86 -23.23
N VAL A 225 -4.78 29.72 -24.02
CA VAL A 225 -4.08 29.30 -25.23
C VAL A 225 -2.78 28.63 -24.82
N GLY A 226 -2.53 27.43 -25.35
CA GLY A 226 -1.29 26.70 -25.13
C GLY A 226 -0.10 27.26 -25.92
N ASP A 227 1.07 26.63 -25.75
CA ASP A 227 2.30 27.05 -26.41
C ASP A 227 2.37 26.39 -27.80
N PRO A 228 2.21 27.15 -28.91
CA PRO A 228 2.19 26.57 -30.26
C PRO A 228 3.53 25.92 -30.65
N LEU A 229 4.63 26.18 -29.93
CA LEU A 229 5.90 25.51 -30.16
C LEU A 229 5.91 24.07 -29.61
N LYS A 230 5.12 23.79 -28.58
CA LYS A 230 5.04 22.48 -27.90
C LYS A 230 3.74 21.74 -28.18
N ASP A 231 2.73 22.46 -28.65
CA ASP A 231 1.44 21.89 -28.98
C ASP A 231 1.46 21.40 -30.44
N THR A 232 1.35 20.09 -30.61
CA THR A 232 1.22 19.46 -31.92
C THR A 232 -0.06 19.93 -32.62
N PRO A 233 -0.03 20.27 -33.92
CA PRO A 233 -1.23 20.64 -34.63
C PRO A 233 -2.22 19.47 -34.67
N ILE A 234 -3.52 19.79 -34.64
CA ILE A 234 -4.59 18.78 -34.58
C ILE A 234 -4.51 17.80 -35.77
N GLN A 235 -4.10 18.28 -36.95
CA GLN A 235 -3.98 17.45 -38.16
C GLN A 235 -2.98 16.30 -37.98
N ASP A 236 -1.82 16.57 -37.38
CA ASP A 236 -0.78 15.56 -37.16
C ASP A 236 -1.16 14.64 -35.99
N ALA A 237 -1.89 15.16 -34.99
CA ALA A 237 -2.34 14.37 -33.84
C ALA A 237 -3.48 13.39 -34.20
N ASP A 238 -4.38 13.81 -35.09
CA ASP A 238 -5.53 13.01 -35.55
C ASP A 238 -5.15 12.07 -36.71
N GLU A 239 -3.91 12.10 -37.20
CA GLU A 239 -3.45 11.24 -38.30
C GLU A 239 -3.55 9.76 -37.88
N PRO A 240 -4.37 8.92 -38.55
CA PRO A 240 -4.58 7.54 -38.16
C PRO A 240 -3.42 6.66 -38.68
N THR A 241 -2.30 6.67 -37.96
CA THR A 241 -1.07 5.95 -38.33
C THR A 241 -1.02 4.51 -37.79
N TYR A 242 -1.91 4.13 -36.87
CA TYR A 242 -1.92 2.80 -36.24
C TYR A 242 -2.49 1.72 -37.16
N ASP A 243 -1.61 0.85 -37.68
CA ASP A 243 -1.99 -0.40 -38.33
C ASP A 243 -1.92 -1.58 -37.34
N ARG A 244 -3.10 -2.06 -36.95
CA ARG A 244 -3.24 -3.12 -35.95
C ARG A 244 -2.64 -4.44 -36.40
N GLU A 245 -2.74 -4.79 -37.68
CA GLU A 245 -2.41 -6.15 -38.14
C GLU A 245 -0.90 -6.39 -38.11
N SER A 246 -0.12 -5.42 -38.61
CA SER A 246 1.33 -5.49 -38.63
C SER A 246 1.95 -5.45 -37.22
N GLU A 247 1.47 -4.54 -36.36
CA GLU A 247 1.97 -4.45 -34.98
C GLU A 247 1.62 -5.70 -34.14
N MET A 248 0.38 -6.19 -34.25
CA MET A 248 -0.04 -7.37 -33.51
C MET A 248 0.73 -8.61 -33.94
N ALA A 249 1.03 -8.78 -35.24
CA ALA A 249 1.81 -9.91 -35.73
C ALA A 249 3.20 -9.99 -35.05
N VAL A 250 3.92 -8.85 -34.98
CA VAL A 250 5.24 -8.79 -34.33
C VAL A 250 5.13 -9.06 -32.83
N LEU A 251 4.13 -8.49 -32.17
CA LEU A 251 3.94 -8.67 -30.72
C LEU A 251 3.57 -10.11 -30.37
N VAL A 252 2.68 -10.74 -31.15
CA VAL A 252 2.31 -12.15 -30.99
C VAL A 252 3.52 -13.04 -31.22
N GLN A 253 4.29 -12.82 -32.29
CA GLN A 253 5.48 -13.61 -32.58
C GLN A 253 6.51 -13.54 -31.46
N ARG A 254 6.81 -12.34 -30.93
CA ARG A 254 7.77 -12.17 -29.83
C ARG A 254 7.33 -12.87 -28.56
N ARG A 255 6.03 -12.77 -28.22
CA ARG A 255 5.47 -13.44 -27.03
C ARG A 255 5.46 -14.96 -27.20
N LEU A 256 5.01 -15.44 -28.35
CA LEU A 256 4.98 -16.88 -28.66
C LEU A 256 6.39 -17.47 -28.59
N HIS A 257 7.37 -16.80 -29.19
CA HIS A 257 8.77 -17.25 -29.14
C HIS A 257 9.32 -17.31 -27.70
N ALA A 258 8.99 -16.33 -26.86
CA ALA A 258 9.37 -16.36 -25.45
C ALA A 258 8.72 -17.54 -24.69
N MET A 259 7.45 -17.84 -24.98
CA MET A 259 6.74 -18.99 -24.40
C MET A 259 7.34 -20.32 -24.86
N GLU A 260 7.65 -20.45 -26.15
CA GLU A 260 8.29 -21.63 -26.72
C GLU A 260 9.67 -21.88 -26.12
N ASN A 261 10.50 -20.84 -25.99
CA ASN A 261 11.83 -20.96 -25.38
C ASN A 261 11.74 -21.42 -23.92
N TYR A 262 10.80 -20.87 -23.16
CA TYR A 262 10.55 -21.31 -21.79
C TYR A 262 10.09 -22.77 -21.74
N PHE A 263 9.18 -23.17 -22.63
CA PHE A 263 8.69 -24.54 -22.72
C PHE A 263 9.80 -25.53 -23.08
N VAL A 264 10.69 -25.18 -24.02
CA VAL A 264 11.87 -26.00 -24.36
C VAL A 264 12.81 -26.14 -23.18
N GLN A 265 13.01 -25.09 -22.38
CA GLN A 265 13.79 -25.19 -21.14
C GLN A 265 13.15 -26.14 -20.13
N CYS A 266 11.82 -26.11 -19.97
CA CYS A 266 11.11 -27.06 -19.14
C CYS A 266 11.28 -28.51 -19.63
N LEU A 267 11.17 -28.74 -20.95
CA LEU A 267 11.41 -30.05 -21.56
C LEU A 267 12.84 -30.52 -21.35
N LYS A 268 13.83 -29.62 -21.47
CA LYS A 268 15.22 -29.93 -21.19
C LYS A 268 15.41 -30.38 -19.74
N ASN A 269 14.88 -29.63 -18.78
CA ASN A 269 14.95 -29.99 -17.36
C ASN A 269 14.28 -31.34 -17.08
N ALA A 270 13.15 -31.62 -17.73
CA ALA A 270 12.46 -32.92 -17.61
C ALA A 270 13.28 -34.06 -18.23
N TYR A 271 13.88 -33.84 -19.41
CA TYR A 271 14.76 -34.81 -20.05
C TYR A 271 15.98 -35.12 -19.18
N ASP A 272 16.65 -34.08 -18.68
CA ASP A 272 17.84 -34.21 -17.82
C ASP A 272 17.53 -35.02 -16.54
N TYR A 273 16.29 -34.95 -16.03
CA TYR A 273 15.83 -35.76 -14.90
C TYR A 273 15.51 -37.21 -15.27
N HIS A 274 14.82 -37.45 -16.40
CA HIS A 274 14.35 -38.78 -16.78
C HIS A 274 15.38 -39.65 -17.52
N GLU A 275 16.32 -39.03 -18.24
CA GLU A 275 17.33 -39.76 -19.02
C GLU A 275 18.21 -40.70 -18.18
N PRO A 276 18.76 -40.30 -17.00
CA PRO A 276 19.54 -41.24 -16.19
C PRO A 276 18.71 -42.43 -15.68
N LEU A 277 17.41 -42.24 -15.42
CA LEU A 277 16.51 -43.35 -15.05
C LEU A 277 16.34 -44.33 -16.21
N ARG A 278 16.19 -43.81 -17.44
CA ARG A 278 16.10 -44.63 -18.66
C ARG A 278 17.39 -45.41 -18.91
N LEU A 279 18.54 -44.76 -18.74
CA LEU A 279 19.86 -45.40 -18.88
C LEU A 279 20.04 -46.51 -17.85
N ARG A 280 19.71 -46.25 -16.58
CA ARG A 280 19.73 -47.26 -15.53
C ARG A 280 18.85 -48.46 -15.86
N ASN A 281 17.61 -48.22 -16.30
CA ASN A 281 16.73 -49.31 -16.72
C ASN A 281 17.30 -50.13 -17.88
N ALA A 282 18.02 -49.50 -18.81
CA ALA A 282 18.66 -50.18 -19.93
C ALA A 282 19.89 -50.99 -19.51
N GLU A 283 20.67 -50.46 -18.56
CA GLU A 283 21.78 -51.17 -17.92
C GLU A 283 21.27 -52.37 -17.12
N ASP A 284 20.24 -52.18 -16.29
CA ASP A 284 19.58 -53.24 -15.52
C ASP A 284 19.02 -54.33 -16.46
N MET A 285 18.40 -53.96 -17.57
CA MET A 285 17.91 -54.91 -18.58
C MET A 285 19.08 -55.70 -19.22
N ARG A 286 20.21 -55.04 -19.46
CA ARG A 286 21.39 -55.68 -20.04
C ARG A 286 22.06 -56.63 -19.03
N GLN A 287 22.13 -56.23 -17.76
CA GLN A 287 22.60 -57.07 -16.66
C GLN A 287 21.70 -58.29 -16.49
N PHE A 288 20.38 -58.10 -16.47
CA PHE A 288 19.42 -59.19 -16.45
C PHE A 288 19.63 -60.18 -17.60
N GLN A 289 19.87 -59.69 -18.83
CA GLN A 289 20.19 -60.57 -19.96
C GLN A 289 21.48 -61.35 -19.77
N SER A 290 22.54 -60.75 -19.22
CA SER A 290 23.77 -61.48 -18.90
C SER A 290 23.57 -62.50 -17.80
N ASP A 291 22.78 -62.17 -16.77
CA ASP A 291 22.50 -63.07 -15.64
C ASP A 291 21.70 -64.29 -16.11
N VAL A 292 20.70 -64.10 -16.99
CA VAL A 292 19.96 -65.20 -17.61
C VAL A 292 20.88 -66.10 -18.43
N VAL A 293 21.85 -65.54 -19.17
CA VAL A 293 22.83 -66.33 -19.92
C VAL A 293 23.74 -67.12 -18.97
N ASN A 294 24.20 -66.49 -17.88
CA ASN A 294 25.03 -67.13 -16.86
C ASN A 294 24.28 -68.27 -16.17
N GLU A 295 23.06 -68.03 -15.70
CA GLU A 295 22.21 -69.04 -15.05
C GLU A 295 21.85 -70.19 -16.01
N ALA A 296 21.58 -69.88 -17.28
CA ALA A 296 21.38 -70.90 -18.31
C ALA A 296 22.64 -71.73 -18.56
N SER A 297 23.84 -71.13 -18.49
CA SER A 297 25.10 -71.85 -18.63
C SER A 297 25.40 -72.76 -17.44
N ILE A 298 25.09 -72.31 -16.22
CA ILE A 298 25.19 -73.11 -14.99
C ILE A 298 24.23 -74.29 -15.06
N ALA A 299 22.95 -74.05 -15.34
CA ALA A 299 21.94 -75.10 -15.45
C ALA A 299 22.23 -76.10 -16.59
N LEU A 300 22.91 -75.66 -17.66
CA LEU A 300 23.40 -76.56 -18.72
C LEU A 300 24.58 -77.40 -18.20
N GLY A 301 25.52 -76.78 -17.49
CA GLY A 301 26.66 -77.45 -16.87
C GLY A 301 26.22 -78.55 -15.91
N GLU A 302 25.30 -78.24 -14.99
CA GLU A 302 24.71 -79.22 -14.05
C GLU A 302 24.04 -80.40 -14.78
N LYS A 303 23.21 -80.13 -15.80
CA LYS A 303 22.56 -81.19 -16.59
C LYS A 303 23.56 -82.04 -17.37
N LEU A 304 24.63 -81.45 -17.89
CA LEU A 304 25.69 -82.18 -18.57
C LEU A 304 26.49 -83.04 -17.60
N LEU A 305 26.73 -82.56 -16.38
CA LEU A 305 27.38 -83.30 -15.30
C LEU A 305 26.52 -84.49 -14.84
N ASP A 306 25.21 -84.27 -14.64
CA ASP A 306 24.24 -85.32 -14.30
C ASP A 306 24.15 -86.39 -15.42
N MET A 307 24.13 -85.94 -16.68
CA MET A 307 24.16 -86.86 -17.84
C MET A 307 25.47 -87.66 -17.85
N ALA A 308 26.62 -87.01 -17.69
CA ALA A 308 27.93 -87.66 -17.67
C ALA A 308 28.06 -88.67 -16.51
N ALA A 309 27.47 -88.38 -15.35
CA ALA A 309 27.39 -89.31 -14.22
C ALA A 309 26.53 -90.56 -14.54
N SER A 310 25.47 -90.42 -15.35
CA SER A 310 24.57 -91.53 -15.72
C SER A 310 25.09 -92.44 -16.85
N THR A 311 25.81 -91.90 -17.83
CA THR A 311 26.35 -92.65 -18.99
C THR A 311 27.81 -93.06 -18.87
N GLY A 312 28.50 -92.67 -17.78
CA GLY A 312 29.92 -92.89 -17.57
C GLY A 312 30.80 -92.02 -18.49
N ARG A 313 32.14 -92.05 -18.26
CA ARG A 313 33.20 -91.21 -18.88
C ARG A 313 33.24 -91.09 -20.43
N SER A 314 32.29 -91.66 -21.16
CA SER A 314 32.22 -91.63 -22.64
C SER A 314 31.51 -90.42 -23.25
N ALA A 315 30.93 -89.52 -22.43
CA ALA A 315 30.06 -88.45 -22.92
C ALA A 315 30.76 -87.12 -23.27
N LEU A 316 31.98 -86.86 -22.78
CA LEU A 316 32.70 -85.59 -22.96
C LEU A 316 34.14 -85.81 -23.46
N PRO A 317 34.74 -84.88 -24.24
CA PRO A 317 36.13 -84.96 -24.69
C PRO A 317 37.14 -84.99 -23.52
N SER A 318 38.29 -85.66 -23.70
CA SER A 318 39.29 -85.83 -22.63
C SER A 318 39.90 -84.51 -22.13
N GLU A 319 40.17 -83.57 -23.04
CA GLU A 319 40.75 -82.25 -22.69
C GLU A 319 39.83 -81.43 -21.76
N TRP A 320 38.52 -81.69 -21.79
CA TRP A 320 37.56 -81.01 -20.93
C TRP A 320 37.57 -81.59 -19.51
N TRP A 321 37.82 -82.88 -19.36
CA TRP A 321 37.93 -83.52 -18.05
C TRP A 321 39.16 -83.03 -17.28
N ASP A 322 40.29 -82.87 -17.96
CA ASP A 322 41.52 -82.36 -17.33
C ASP A 322 41.32 -80.92 -16.82
N SER A 323 40.59 -80.09 -17.58
CA SER A 323 40.26 -78.72 -17.16
C SER A 323 39.22 -78.67 -16.04
N ILE A 324 38.24 -79.57 -16.06
CA ILE A 324 37.23 -79.66 -14.99
C ILE A 324 37.88 -80.15 -13.69
N GLU A 325 38.78 -81.12 -13.76
CA GLU A 325 39.49 -81.66 -12.59
C GLU A 325 40.39 -80.61 -11.95
N ALA A 326 41.13 -79.83 -12.77
CA ALA A 326 41.88 -78.66 -12.28
C ALA A 326 40.97 -77.62 -11.60
N HIS A 327 39.81 -77.29 -12.19
CA HIS A 327 38.86 -76.37 -11.55
C HIS A 327 38.24 -76.93 -10.26
N ILE A 328 38.07 -78.25 -10.15
CA ILE A 328 37.59 -78.89 -8.91
C ILE A 328 38.66 -78.82 -7.82
N GLU A 329 39.93 -79.00 -8.17
CA GLU A 329 41.05 -78.82 -7.25
C GLU A 329 41.13 -77.37 -6.79
N ASP A 330 41.07 -76.40 -7.70
CA ASP A 330 41.05 -74.98 -7.36
C ASP A 330 39.87 -74.63 -6.43
N ILE A 331 38.65 -75.11 -6.72
CA ILE A 331 37.48 -74.86 -5.86
C ILE A 331 37.65 -75.53 -4.48
N ARG A 332 38.23 -76.73 -4.41
CA ARG A 332 38.49 -77.39 -3.12
C ARG A 332 39.53 -76.62 -2.32
N ASP A 333 40.59 -76.15 -2.95
CA ASP A 333 41.60 -75.33 -2.30
C ASP A 333 41.00 -74.01 -1.81
N GLU A 334 40.13 -73.37 -2.60
CA GLU A 334 39.39 -72.17 -2.20
C GLU A 334 38.42 -72.45 -1.03
N GLU A 335 37.65 -73.54 -1.07
CA GLU A 335 36.77 -73.95 0.03
C GLU A 335 37.57 -74.27 1.31
N GLU A 336 38.74 -74.90 1.18
CA GLU A 336 39.62 -75.17 2.32
C GLU A 336 40.23 -73.89 2.89
N GLU A 337 40.64 -72.95 2.04
CA GLU A 337 41.08 -71.63 2.48
C GLU A 337 39.96 -70.84 3.16
N GLU A 338 38.73 -70.87 2.63
CA GLU A 338 37.57 -70.22 3.23
C GLU A 338 37.20 -70.85 4.57
N ARG A 339 37.24 -72.18 4.70
CA ARG A 339 37.05 -72.86 5.99
C ARG A 339 38.13 -72.49 6.99
N LEU A 340 39.40 -72.47 6.59
CA LEU A 340 40.49 -72.06 7.47
C LEU A 340 40.34 -70.59 7.90
N ARG A 341 39.86 -69.71 7.01
CA ARG A 341 39.54 -68.32 7.37
C ARG A 341 38.36 -68.23 8.33
N GLN A 342 37.30 -69.01 8.13
CA GLN A 342 36.16 -69.07 9.04
C GLN A 342 36.55 -69.62 10.41
N GLU A 343 37.29 -70.74 10.46
CA GLU A 343 37.82 -71.31 11.71
C GLU A 343 38.78 -70.35 12.42
N SER A 344 39.60 -69.60 11.67
CA SER A 344 40.46 -68.56 12.26
C SER A 344 39.66 -67.37 12.81
N ALA A 345 38.60 -66.96 12.13
CA ALA A 345 37.72 -65.88 12.59
C ALA A 345 36.88 -66.32 13.81
N GLU A 346 36.42 -67.57 13.85
CA GLU A 346 35.72 -68.16 15.01
C GLU A 346 36.67 -68.37 16.20
N ALA A 347 37.93 -68.76 15.97
CA ALA A 347 38.95 -68.88 17.01
C ALA A 347 39.42 -67.52 17.56
N GLU A 348 39.47 -66.48 16.71
CA GLU A 348 39.68 -65.09 17.16
C GLU A 348 38.48 -64.60 17.98
N ALA A 349 37.25 -64.89 17.57
CA ALA A 349 36.05 -64.53 18.33
C ALA A 349 35.98 -65.23 19.71
N ASN A 350 36.31 -66.53 19.80
CA ASN A 350 36.34 -67.25 21.09
C ASN A 350 37.48 -66.80 22.01
N LYS A 351 38.62 -66.36 21.46
CA LYS A 351 39.71 -65.76 22.26
C LYS A 351 39.33 -64.39 22.79
N GLU A 352 38.61 -63.60 22.00
CA GLU A 352 38.09 -62.31 22.44
C GLU A 352 37.05 -62.50 23.56
N GLU A 353 36.23 -63.56 23.54
CA GLU A 353 35.33 -63.90 24.66
C GLU A 353 36.08 -64.37 25.94
N GLU A 354 37.13 -65.20 25.83
CA GLU A 354 37.97 -65.59 27.00
C GLU A 354 38.78 -64.41 27.57
N ASP A 355 39.32 -63.53 26.72
CA ASP A 355 40.05 -62.32 27.13
C ASP A 355 39.10 -61.25 27.72
N GLU A 356 37.81 -61.24 27.38
CA GLU A 356 36.79 -60.40 28.03
C GLU A 356 36.41 -60.94 29.42
N GLU A 357 36.28 -62.27 29.60
CA GLU A 357 36.08 -62.88 30.93
C GLU A 357 37.29 -62.66 31.87
N GLU A 358 38.53 -62.70 31.36
CA GLU A 358 39.74 -62.37 32.16
C GLU A 358 39.89 -60.85 32.41
N ARG A 359 39.37 -59.97 31.53
CA ARG A 359 39.39 -58.51 31.74
C ARG A 359 38.33 -58.01 32.71
N GLU A 360 37.18 -58.67 32.84
CA GLU A 360 36.20 -58.34 33.88
C GLU A 360 36.70 -58.69 35.30
N GLU A 361 37.69 -59.58 35.45
CA GLU A 361 38.31 -59.86 36.76
C GLU A 361 39.44 -58.86 37.14
N VAL A 362 39.91 -58.00 36.20
CA VAL A 362 41.08 -57.12 36.39
C VAL A 362 40.74 -55.61 36.40
N VAL A 363 39.54 -55.19 36.00
CA VAL A 363 39.14 -53.76 35.87
C VAL A 363 38.58 -53.12 37.17
N ASP A 364 38.71 -53.77 38.33
CA ASP A 364 38.35 -53.17 39.64
C ASP A 364 39.48 -52.33 40.30
N VAL A 365 40.64 -52.19 39.65
CA VAL A 365 41.78 -51.45 40.20
C VAL A 365 42.34 -50.47 39.16
N GLU A 366 42.24 -49.18 39.47
CA GLU A 366 42.91 -48.04 38.81
C GLU A 366 42.26 -47.42 37.57
N ASN A 367 41.38 -46.43 37.80
CA ASN A 367 41.35 -45.23 36.95
C ASN A 367 40.93 -43.98 37.75
N THR A 368 41.93 -43.21 38.18
CA THR A 368 41.81 -41.79 38.52
C THR A 368 42.81 -40.98 37.71
N SER A 369 42.33 -39.87 37.16
CA SER A 369 43.05 -38.70 36.62
C SER A 369 43.90 -38.95 35.37
N ASP A 370 43.77 -38.23 34.26
CA ASP A 370 43.78 -36.78 34.23
C ASP A 370 43.38 -36.22 32.85
N THR A 371 43.05 -34.94 32.91
CA THR A 371 42.47 -34.04 31.93
C THR A 371 43.48 -33.33 31.00
N VAL A 372 42.91 -32.62 30.00
CA VAL A 372 43.46 -31.46 29.24
C VAL A 372 44.15 -31.85 27.91
N SER A 373 43.91 -31.30 26.71
CA SER A 373 43.30 -30.04 26.22
C SER A 373 43.02 -30.13 24.71
N ASP A 374 42.01 -29.41 24.26
CA ASP A 374 41.66 -29.04 22.88
C ASP A 374 42.57 -27.90 22.35
N PRO A 375 42.82 -27.79 21.03
CA PRO A 375 42.16 -26.70 20.29
C PRO A 375 41.80 -26.99 18.82
N GLY A 376 40.52 -26.80 18.50
CA GLY A 376 39.92 -26.01 17.40
C GLY A 376 40.61 -25.80 16.04
N GLY A 377 39.80 -25.95 14.96
CA GLY A 377 39.79 -25.01 13.83
C GLY A 377 39.56 -25.58 12.41
N GLY A 378 38.39 -25.25 11.82
CA GLY A 378 38.14 -25.09 10.36
C GLY A 378 38.05 -26.38 9.52
N SER A 379 37.00 -26.64 8.75
CA SER A 379 36.19 -25.78 7.87
C SER A 379 34.78 -26.33 7.72
#